data_AF-A0A2V7REZ7-F1
#
_entry.id   AF-A0A2V7REZ7-F1
#
_cell.length_a   1.000
_cell.length_b   1.000
_cell.length_c   1.000
_cell.angle_alpha   90.00
_cell.angle_beta   90.00
_cell.angle_gamma   90.00
#
_symmetry.space_group_name_H-M   'P 1'
#
loop_
_entity.id
_entity.type
_entity.pdbx_description
1 polymer ?
#
loop_
_entity_poly.entity_id
_entity_poly.type
_entity_poly.pdbx_seq_one_letter_code
_entity_poly.pdbx_strand_id
1 'polypeptide(L)'
;MPRYAAFLRGVSPMNAKMPEVKQAFESAGFTDVKTLLSSGNVVFGARAASESALQKKIEAALLRRLGKAFLTIVRPVDALRELLASDPYRAFRVDP
;
A
#
# COMPACT_ATOMS: atom_id res chain seq x y z
N MET A 1 -4.78 5.36 15.56
CA MET A 1 -5.05 5.54 14.11
C MET A 1 -5.01 4.18 13.45
N PRO A 2 -5.99 3.83 12.60
CA PRO A 2 -5.96 2.58 11.83
C PRO A 2 -4.69 2.45 10.99
N ARG A 3 -4.24 1.20 10.82
CA ARG A 3 -3.10 0.86 9.95
C ARG A 3 -3.58 0.24 8.65
N TYR A 4 -2.94 0.63 7.57
CA TYR A 4 -3.23 0.17 6.23
C TYR A 4 -1.96 -0.33 5.53
N ALA A 5 -2.15 -1.25 4.59
CA ALA A 5 -1.17 -1.63 3.59
C ALA A 5 -1.67 -1.15 2.22
N ALA A 6 -0.77 -0.57 1.41
CA ALA A 6 -0.97 -0.25 0.01
C ALA A 6 -0.06 -1.13 -0.86
N PHE A 7 -0.66 -1.73 -1.88
CA PHE A 7 0.01 -2.51 -2.90
C PHE A 7 -0.06 -1.75 -4.22
N LEU A 8 1.08 -1.20 -4.65
CA LEU A 8 1.23 -0.41 -5.87
C LEU A 8 1.60 -1.34 -7.04
N ARG A 9 0.71 -1.44 -8.03
CA ARG A 9 0.92 -2.34 -9.17
C ARG A 9 1.90 -1.75 -10.18
N GLY A 10 2.81 -2.60 -10.66
CA GLY A 10 3.77 -2.24 -11.70
C GLY A 10 4.98 -1.44 -11.21
N VAL A 11 5.25 -1.39 -9.90
CA VAL A 11 6.44 -0.74 -9.34
C VAL A 11 7.70 -1.58 -9.59
N SER A 12 8.80 -0.93 -9.98
CA SER A 12 10.13 -1.52 -10.09
C SER A 12 11.22 -0.46 -9.82
N PRO A 13 12.49 -0.86 -9.55
CA PRO A 13 13.59 0.08 -9.37
C PRO A 13 13.80 1.06 -10.55
N MET A 14 13.45 0.63 -11.77
CA MET A 14 13.59 1.46 -12.97
C MET A 14 12.57 2.60 -13.01
N ASN A 15 11.48 2.49 -12.24
CA ASN A 15 10.33 3.35 -12.43
C ASN A 15 9.89 4.06 -11.14
N ALA A 16 10.26 3.60 -9.94
CA ALA A 16 9.96 4.30 -8.70
C ALA A 16 11.04 4.06 -7.66
N LYS A 17 11.56 5.16 -7.09
CA LYS A 17 12.44 5.12 -5.93
C LYS A 17 11.60 5.12 -4.66
N MET A 18 11.80 4.13 -3.80
CA MET A 18 11.01 3.99 -2.57
C MET A 18 11.10 5.19 -1.61
N PRO A 19 12.24 5.89 -1.47
CA PRO A 19 12.27 7.14 -0.70
C PRO A 19 11.30 8.20 -1.23
N GLU A 20 11.12 8.31 -2.55
CA GLU A 20 10.19 9.27 -3.17
C GLU A 20 8.73 8.82 -2.96
N VAL A 21 8.46 7.52 -3.08
CA VAL A 21 7.14 6.92 -2.76
C VAL A 21 6.78 7.19 -1.30
N LYS A 22 7.71 6.95 -0.37
CA LYS A 22 7.51 7.23 1.06
C LYS A 22 7.16 8.70 1.28
N GLN A 23 7.94 9.61 0.69
CA GLN A 23 7.68 11.05 0.81
C GLN A 23 6.35 11.46 0.18
N ALA A 24 5.89 10.79 -0.89
CA ALA A 24 4.57 11.06 -1.46
C ALA A 24 3.45 10.75 -0.47
N PHE A 25 3.56 9.65 0.27
CA PHE A 25 2.61 9.28 1.32
C PHE A 25 2.66 10.26 2.50
N GLU A 26 3.85 10.60 2.98
CA GLU A 26 4.04 11.55 4.09
C GLU A 26 3.50 12.94 3.72
N SER A 27 3.77 13.42 2.50
CA SER A 27 3.26 14.71 1.99
C SER A 27 1.73 14.70 1.82
N ALA A 28 1.11 13.53 1.68
CA ALA A 28 -0.34 13.39 1.66
C ALA A 28 -0.95 13.37 3.07
N GLY A 29 -0.13 13.45 4.12
CA GLY A 29 -0.58 13.44 5.52
C GLY A 29 -0.83 12.04 6.08
N PHE A 30 -0.25 11.00 5.48
CA PHE A 30 -0.17 9.68 6.11
C PHE A 30 1.00 9.63 7.10
N THR A 31 0.86 8.83 8.16
CA THR A 31 1.88 8.72 9.22
C THR A 31 2.54 7.35 9.20
N ASP A 32 3.64 7.19 9.95
CA ASP A 32 4.31 5.90 10.17
C ASP A 32 4.60 5.11 8.89
N VAL A 33 4.92 5.85 7.81
CA VAL A 33 5.06 5.31 6.46
C VAL A 33 6.33 4.49 6.37
N LYS A 34 6.19 3.22 5.99
CA LYS A 34 7.31 2.31 5.69
C LYS A 34 7.09 1.65 4.35
N THR A 35 8.16 1.56 3.57
CA THR A 35 8.20 0.84 2.27
C THR A 35 8.98 -0.45 2.42
N LEU A 36 8.64 -1.48 1.67
CA LEU A 36 9.36 -2.76 1.66
C LEU A 36 10.03 -2.98 0.30
N LEU A 37 11.36 -2.84 0.24
CA LEU A 37 12.17 -2.99 -0.97
C LEU A 37 11.58 -2.21 -2.16
N SER A 38 12.05 -2.44 -3.38
CA SER A 38 11.51 -1.81 -4.59
C SER A 38 10.32 -2.57 -5.17
N SER A 39 9.39 -3.04 -4.34
CA SER A 39 8.29 -3.92 -4.74
C SER A 39 6.92 -3.25 -4.75
N GLY A 40 6.82 -1.97 -4.41
CA GLY A 40 5.53 -1.25 -4.37
C GLY A 40 4.67 -1.56 -3.16
N ASN A 41 5.26 -2.08 -2.07
CA ASN A 41 4.55 -2.38 -0.84
C ASN A 41 4.80 -1.28 0.20
N VAL A 42 3.72 -0.68 0.71
CA VAL A 42 3.79 0.42 1.67
C VAL A 42 2.85 0.16 2.83
N VAL A 43 3.29 0.32 4.07
CA VAL A 43 2.44 0.34 5.26
C VAL A 43 2.42 1.74 5.86
N PHE A 44 1.26 2.19 6.31
CA PHE A 44 1.06 3.56 6.79
C PHE A 44 -0.11 3.66 7.78
N GLY A 45 -0.12 4.73 8.56
CA GLY A 45 -1.23 5.17 9.39
C GLY A 45 -2.07 6.22 8.67
N ALA A 46 -3.39 6.15 8.84
CA ALA A 46 -4.32 7.15 8.32
C ALA A 46 -5.50 7.34 9.28
N ARG A 47 -6.22 8.45 9.16
CA ARG A 47 -7.58 8.55 9.73
C ARG A 47 -8.48 7.55 9.01
N ALA A 48 -9.47 7.03 9.73
CA ALA A 48 -10.43 6.09 9.16
C ALA A 48 -11.13 6.73 7.95
N ALA A 49 -11.06 6.03 6.82
CA ALA A 49 -11.67 6.41 5.55
C ALA A 49 -11.94 5.13 4.74
N SER A 50 -12.76 5.23 3.70
CA SER A 50 -12.94 4.12 2.77
C SER A 50 -11.63 3.79 2.05
N GLU A 51 -11.42 2.51 1.74
CA GLU A 51 -10.25 2.07 0.97
C GLU A 51 -10.14 2.83 -0.36
N SER A 52 -11.27 3.04 -1.05
CA SER A 52 -11.33 3.78 -2.31
C SER A 52 -10.92 5.26 -2.19
N ALA A 53 -11.24 5.91 -1.07
CA ALA A 53 -10.78 7.27 -0.81
C ALA A 53 -9.26 7.31 -0.57
N LEU A 54 -8.73 6.34 0.19
CA LEU A 54 -7.29 6.21 0.43
C LEU A 54 -6.53 5.93 -0.88
N GLN A 55 -7.03 5.02 -1.72
CA GLN A 55 -6.46 4.71 -3.04
C GLN A 55 -6.34 5.97 -3.91
N LYS A 56 -7.46 6.69 -4.12
CA LYS A 56 -7.46 7.93 -4.92
C LYS A 56 -6.50 8.98 -4.37
N LYS A 57 -6.44 9.12 -3.04
CA LYS A 57 -5.53 10.06 -2.37
C LYS A 57 -4.06 9.69 -2.60
N ILE A 58 -3.72 8.41 -2.51
CA ILE A 58 -2.37 7.89 -2.76
C ILE A 58 -2.00 8.08 -4.24
N GLU A 59 -2.87 7.69 -5.16
CA GLU A 59 -2.63 7.83 -6.61
C GLU A 59 -2.39 9.28 -7.01
N ALA A 60 -3.20 10.20 -6.48
CA ALA A 60 -3.02 11.63 -6.71
C ALA A 60 -1.71 12.16 -6.10
N ALA A 61 -1.29 11.66 -4.93
CA ALA A 61 -0.03 12.04 -4.30
C ALA A 61 1.18 11.54 -5.09
N LEU A 62 1.12 10.30 -5.58
CA LEU A 62 2.14 9.71 -6.44
C LEU A 62 2.23 10.47 -7.76
N LEU A 63 1.09 10.79 -8.39
CA LEU A 63 1.06 11.57 -9.62
C LEU A 63 1.72 12.94 -9.44
N ARG A 64 1.39 13.66 -8.36
CA ARG A 64 1.97 14.97 -8.07
C ARG A 64 3.47 14.92 -7.81
N ARG A 65 3.96 13.89 -7.11
CA ARG A 65 5.37 13.85 -6.67
C ARG A 65 6.30 13.15 -7.67
N LEU A 66 5.84 12.08 -8.30
CA LEU A 66 6.63 11.24 -9.21
C LEU A 66 6.27 11.46 -10.69
N GLY A 67 5.27 12.29 -11.00
CA GLY A 67 4.78 12.49 -12.36
C GLY A 67 3.97 11.33 -12.92
N LYS A 68 3.63 10.32 -12.08
CA LYS A 68 2.82 9.18 -12.48
C LYS A 68 2.09 8.55 -11.30
N ALA A 69 0.93 7.97 -11.59
CA ALA A 69 0.20 7.14 -10.65
C ALA A 69 0.52 5.65 -10.86
N PHE A 70 0.34 4.86 -9.81
CA PHE A 70 0.34 3.41 -9.87
C PHE A 70 -1.02 2.92 -9.40
N LEU A 71 -1.61 1.93 -10.07
CA LEU A 71 -2.86 1.33 -9.60
C LEU A 71 -2.64 0.83 -8.17
N THR A 72 -3.43 1.37 -7.24
CA THR A 72 -3.21 1.19 -5.82
C THR A 72 -4.31 0.30 -5.23
N ILE A 73 -3.93 -0.76 -4.52
CA ILE A 73 -4.86 -1.56 -3.71
C ILE A 73 -4.59 -1.28 -2.24
N VAL A 74 -5.59 -0.81 -1.49
CA VAL A 74 -5.45 -0.54 -0.04
C VAL A 74 -6.21 -1.58 0.75
N ARG A 75 -5.64 -2.06 1.85
CA ARG A 75 -6.32 -2.93 2.83
C ARG A 75 -6.00 -2.48 4.25
N PRO A 76 -6.98 -2.48 5.18
CA PRO A 76 -6.69 -2.46 6.61
C PRO A 76 -5.76 -3.62 6.97
N VAL A 77 -4.79 -3.38 7.84
CA VAL A 77 -3.88 -4.45 8.29
C VAL A 77 -4.66 -5.55 9.02
N ASP A 78 -5.71 -5.21 9.74
CA ASP A 78 -6.52 -6.21 10.46
C ASP A 78 -7.29 -7.13 9.50
N ALA A 79 -7.79 -6.61 8.37
CA ALA A 79 -8.40 -7.46 7.33
C ALA A 79 -7.39 -8.46 6.73
N LEU A 80 -6.12 -8.07 6.59
CA LEU A 80 -5.06 -9.00 6.15
C LEU A 80 -4.75 -10.06 7.21
N ARG A 81 -4.81 -9.71 8.50
CA ARG A 81 -4.65 -10.68 9.60
C ARG A 81 -5.80 -11.67 9.65
N GLU A 82 -7.04 -11.20 9.49
CA GLU A 82 -8.23 -12.04 9.41
C GLU A 82 -8.15 -13.00 8.21
N LEU A 83 -7.72 -12.51 7.04
CA LEU A 83 -7.49 -13.35 5.87
C LEU A 83 -6.48 -14.46 6.18
N LEU A 84 -5.34 -14.15 6.80
CA LEU A 84 -4.36 -15.16 7.19
C LEU A 84 -4.92 -16.17 8.20
N ALA A 85 -5.68 -15.69 9.20
CA ALA A 85 -6.27 -16.53 10.23
C ALA A 85 -7.35 -17.49 9.70
N SER A 86 -8.02 -17.12 8.59
CA SER A 86 -8.99 -18.00 7.92
C SER A 86 -8.38 -19.22 7.24
N ASP A 87 -7.05 -19.27 7.11
CA ASP A 87 -6.32 -20.27 6.34
C ASP A 87 -6.96 -20.47 4.94
N PRO A 88 -6.88 -19.44 4.07
CA PRO A 88 -7.66 -19.39 2.83
C PRO A 88 -7.22 -20.48 1.84
N TYR A 89 -6.05 -21.07 2.08
CA TYR A 89 -5.50 -22.13 1.26
C TYR A 89 -5.73 -23.53 1.82
N ARG A 90 -6.41 -23.69 2.98
CA ARG A 90 -6.65 -25.00 3.63
C ARG A 90 -7.23 -26.07 2.70
N ALA A 91 -8.12 -25.66 1.80
CA ALA A 91 -8.78 -26.58 0.87
C ALA A 91 -7.90 -26.98 -0.33
N PHE A 92 -6.74 -26.34 -0.48
CA PHE A 92 -5.84 -26.51 -1.61
C PHE A 92 -4.57 -27.22 -1.15
N ARG A 93 -4.09 -28.15 -1.97
CA ARG A 93 -2.77 -28.75 -1.76
C ARG A 93 -1.73 -27.80 -2.36
N VAL A 94 -1.22 -26.89 -1.53
CA VAL A 94 -0.15 -25.97 -1.92
C VAL A 94 1.16 -26.57 -1.43
N ASP A 95 1.98 -27.06 -2.36
CA ASP A 95 3.34 -27.49 -2.03
C ASP A 95 4.19 -26.26 -1.62
N PRO A 96 5.19 -26.43 -0.72
CA PRO A 96 6.05 -25.34 -0.26
C PRO A 96 6.78 -24.58 -1.38
#